data_AF-A0A286H8Z2-F1
#
_entry.id   AF-A0A286H8Z2-F1
#
_cell.length_a   1.000
_cell.length_b   1.000
_cell.length_c   1.000
_cell.angle_alpha   90.00
_cell.angle_beta   90.00
_cell.angle_gamma   90.00
#
_symmetry.space_group_name_H-M   'P 1'
#
loop_
_entity.id
_entity.type
_entity.pdbx_description
1 polymer ?
#
loop_
_entity_poly.entity_id
_entity_poly.type
_entity_poly.pdbx_seq_one_letter_code
_entity_poly.pdbx_strand_id
1 'polypeptide(L)' 'MAEQRYSIPVDELESSARVPVEAQVEEQSEPPQPGSDWSGGVVPYGDGMSGDADGD' A
#
# COMPACT_ATOMS: atom_id res chain seq x y z
N MET A 1 -23.08 5.07 35.61
CA MET A 1 -22.23 5.19 34.40
C MET A 1 -23.17 5.52 33.26
N ALA A 2 -22.88 6.55 32.46
CA ALA A 2 -23.76 6.94 31.36
C ALA A 2 -23.48 6.04 30.15
N GLU A 3 -24.52 5.41 29.63
CA GLU A 3 -24.45 4.59 28.40
C GLU A 3 -23.97 5.47 27.23
N GLN A 4 -22.90 5.08 26.55
CA GLN A 4 -22.38 5.83 25.41
C GLN A 4 -23.21 5.51 24.16
N ARG A 5 -23.97 6.49 23.66
CA ARG A 5 -24.94 6.30 22.57
C ARG A 5 -24.32 5.86 21.22
N TYR A 6 -23.00 5.96 21.09
CA TYR A 6 -22.25 5.61 19.86
C TYR A 6 -21.29 4.43 20.08
N SER A 7 -21.28 3.82 21.27
CA SER A 7 -20.48 2.61 21.47
C SER A 7 -21.20 1.42 20.85
N ILE A 8 -20.57 0.79 19.87
CA ILE A 8 -20.97 -0.53 19.38
C ILE A 8 -20.09 -1.56 20.08
N PRO A 9 -20.65 -2.60 20.72
CA PRO A 9 -19.89 -3.71 21.25
C PRO A 9 -19.02 -4.36 20.17
N VAL A 10 -17.80 -4.78 20.53
CA VAL A 10 -16.85 -5.35 19.55
C VAL A 10 -17.44 -6.58 18.84
N ASP A 11 -18.14 -7.45 19.58
CA ASP A 11 -18.77 -8.63 18.99
C ASP A 11 -19.87 -8.27 17.97
N GLU A 12 -20.62 -7.19 18.22
CA GLU A 12 -21.63 -6.67 17.29
C GLU A 12 -20.99 -6.09 16.03
N LEU A 13 -19.86 -5.38 16.17
CA LEU A 13 -19.09 -4.88 15.04
C LEU A 13 -18.52 -6.03 14.19
N GLU A 14 -17.88 -7.02 14.81
CA GLU A 14 -17.27 -8.14 14.09
C GLU A 14 -18.31 -8.99 13.36
N SER A 15 -19.45 -9.25 13.99
CA SER A 15 -20.53 -10.03 13.38
C SER A 15 -21.20 -9.32 12.21
N SER A 16 -21.32 -7.98 12.27
CA SER A 16 -21.92 -7.19 11.19
C SER A 16 -20.95 -6.89 10.03
N ALA A 17 -19.65 -6.84 10.30
CA ALA A 17 -18.63 -6.49 9.31
C ALA A 17 -17.94 -7.70 8.65
N ARG A 18 -18.17 -8.93 9.13
CA ARG A 18 -17.56 -10.13 8.55
C ARG A 18 -18.13 -10.44 7.17
N VAL A 19 -17.24 -10.51 6.19
CA VAL A 19 -17.52 -10.97 4.82
C VAL A 19 -16.66 -12.20 4.48
N PRO A 20 -17.17 -13.15 3.67
CA PRO A 20 -16.39 -14.29 3.20
C PRO A 20 -15.11 -13.86 2.48
N VAL A 21 -14.05 -14.66 2.57
CA VAL A 21 -12.72 -14.31 2.01
C VAL A 21 -12.79 -14.14 0.49
N GLU A 22 -13.56 -14.97 -0.20
CA GLU A 22 -13.81 -14.85 -1.64
C GLU A 22 -14.48 -13.52 -2.03
N ALA A 23 -15.22 -12.89 -1.11
CA ALA A 23 -15.85 -11.60 -1.33
C ALA A 23 -14.95 -10.42 -0.93
N GLN A 24 -13.81 -10.68 -0.29
CA GLN A 24 -12.82 -9.66 0.09
C GLN A 24 -11.83 -9.34 -1.04
N VAL A 25 -11.71 -10.23 -2.02
CA VAL A 25 -10.78 -10.10 -3.13
C VAL A 25 -11.57 -9.79 -4.39
N GLU A 26 -11.26 -8.66 -5.01
CA GLU A 26 -11.71 -8.40 -6.38
C GLU A 26 -10.82 -9.19 -7.34
N GLU A 27 -11.44 -10.04 -8.17
CA GLU A 27 -10.75 -10.72 -9.25
C GLU A 27 -10.42 -9.71 -10.35
N GLN A 28 -9.15 -9.35 -10.49
CA GLN A 28 -8.69 -8.58 -11.64
C GLN A 28 -8.64 -9.48 -12.87
N SER A 29 -9.57 -9.27 -13.79
CA SER A 29 -9.65 -10.01 -15.06
C SER A 29 -8.48 -9.72 -16.01
N GLU A 30 -7.80 -8.60 -15.84
CA GLU A 30 -6.68 -8.18 -16.67
C GLU A 30 -5.51 -7.73 -15.78
N PRO A 31 -4.26 -8.16 -16.06
CA PRO A 31 -3.10 -7.65 -15.35
C PRO A 31 -3.03 -6.12 -15.48
N PRO A 32 -2.78 -5.38 -14.38
CA PRO A 32 -2.63 -3.94 -14.46
C PRO A 32 -1.45 -3.62 -15.38
N GLN A 33 -1.71 -2.87 -16.45
CA GLN A 33 -0.64 -2.37 -17.30
C GLN A 33 0.21 -1.41 -16.46
N PRO A 34 1.55 -1.57 -16.42
CA PRO A 34 2.39 -0.58 -15.78
C PRO A 34 2.13 0.78 -16.43
N GLY A 35 1.97 1.82 -15.62
CA GLY A 35 1.87 3.18 -16.13
C GLY A 35 3.06 3.51 -17.04
N SER A 36 2.85 4.37 -18.04
CA SER A 36 3.87 4.74 -19.04
C SER A 36 5.21 5.19 -18.46
N ASP A 37 5.20 5.64 -17.20
CA ASP A 37 6.31 6.31 -16.55
C ASP A 37 7.18 5.35 -15.73
N TRP A 38 6.89 4.05 -15.73
CA TRP A 38 7.62 3.06 -14.92
C TRP A 38 9.08 2.85 -15.34
N SER A 39 9.42 3.24 -16.58
CA SER A 39 10.80 3.24 -17.11
C SER A 39 11.38 4.65 -17.29
N GLY A 40 10.63 5.69 -16.95
CA GLY A 40 10.96 7.10 -17.12
C GLY A 40 11.84 7.66 -15.99
N GLY A 41 13.00 7.04 -15.75
CA GLY A 41 14.13 7.70 -15.11
C GLY A 41 14.08 7.88 -13.59
N VAL A 42 14.38 6.82 -12.85
CA VAL A 42 15.24 6.96 -11.67
C VAL A 42 16.60 6.42 -12.10
N VAL A 43 17.57 7.30 -12.35
CA VAL A 43 18.95 6.90 -12.59
C VAL A 43 19.53 6.53 -11.21
N PRO A 44 19.72 5.25 -10.87
CA PRO A 44 20.05 4.88 -9.49
C PRO A 44 21.48 5.26 -9.08
N TYR A 45 22.33 5.67 -10.04
CA TYR A 45 23.73 6.05 -9.85
C TYR A 45 24.11 7.26 -10.74
N GLY A 46 23.16 8.19 -10.92
CA GLY A 46 23.28 9.33 -11.83
C GLY A 46 23.89 10.58 -11.24
N ASP A 47 24.12 10.64 -9.93
CA ASP A 47 24.94 11.65 -9.30
C ASP A 47 26.37 11.11 -9.25
N GLY A 48 27.07 11.21 -10.37
CA GLY A 48 28.53 11.11 -10.41
C GLY A 48 29.14 12.22 -9.54
N MET A 49 29.06 12.05 -8.23
CA MET A 49 29.99 12.61 -7.27
C MET A 49 31.36 12.14 -7.75
N SER A 50 32.07 13.08 -8.37
CA SER A 50 33.46 12.97 -8.75
C SER A 50 34.21 12.39 -7.55
N GLY A 51 34.77 11.20 -7.75
CA GLY A 51 35.55 10.52 -6.74
C GLY A 51 36.62 11.46 -6.20
N ASP A 52 36.62 11.60 -4.89
CA ASP A 52 37.79 11.79 -4.06
C ASP A 52 38.80 10.67 -4.36
N ALA A 53 39.53 10.82 -5.47
CA ALA A 53 40.53 9.87 -5.93
C ALA A 53 41.86 10.56 -6.22
N ASP A 54 42.40 11.21 -5.19
CA ASP A 54 43.80 11.62 -5.10
C ASP A 54 44.24 11.59 -3.63
N GLY A 55 44.18 10.38 -3.08
CA GLY A 55 44.95 9.97 -1.91
C GLY A 55 46.12 9.08 -2.35
N ASP A 56 47.16 9.70 -2.92
CA ASP A 56 48.58 9.32 -2.74
C ASP A 56 49.49 10.48 -3.21
#